data_AF-A0A6F8ZLQ0-F1
#
_entry.id   AF-A0A6F8ZLQ0-F1
#
_cell.length_a   1.000
_cell.length_b   1.000
_cell.length_c   1.000
_cell.angle_alpha   90.00
_cell.angle_beta   90.00
_cell.angle_gamma   90.00
#
_symmetry.space_group_name_H-M   'P 1'
#
loop_
_entity.id
_entity.type
_entity.pdbx_description
1 polymer ?
#
loop_
_entity_poly.entity_id
_entity_poly.type
_entity_poly.pdbx_seq_one_letter_code
_entity_poly.pdbx_strand_id
1 'polypeptide(L)'
;MDVVVQSLGAVVALIATGLRSFSDLFLTQPSRATLKYLEETDLKPLKGERKPLKAKRLWEKSGAVIMAEAAELSSLKPQLEELGVPLYAVVKEDIGTEIQNFRPYFNGAIFMDAKRCFYGPRERKMGLLAFLRLGVWMNGLRAFKNGFLGNVFGEGLVLGGVFVIGAGQQGILLEHREMEFGDKVNIMDVLKAARKVQTELVSLENVWSVGLWLLVAWLAGLILANTDLFLTKSAPSTLEHLENMELQSTPAADKTVKARSLWEKTGAVLMAEASELSSLKPQLEELGVPLYAVVKEDIGTEIQNFRPYFNGEIFVDEKQCFYGPKPRRMGLGLGLARLGVWQNLLQARKKGYQGNKKGEGFILGGVYVIGAGKQGILLEHREKEFGDKADLPAVLQAAKKIKKGK
;
A
#
# COMPACT_ATOMS: atom_id res chain seq x y z
N MET A 1 -55.41 -13.30 51.98
CA MET A 1 -55.58 -13.50 50.52
C MET A 1 -54.24 -13.77 49.83
N ASP A 2 -53.13 -13.20 50.30
CA ASP A 2 -51.81 -13.36 49.66
C ASP A 2 -51.26 -14.80 49.63
N VAL A 3 -51.51 -15.61 50.66
CA VAL A 3 -51.05 -17.01 50.71
C VAL A 3 -51.77 -17.89 49.67
N VAL A 4 -53.07 -17.64 49.44
CA VAL A 4 -53.87 -18.36 48.43
C VAL A 4 -53.45 -17.96 47.02
N VAL A 5 -53.11 -16.69 46.80
CA VAL A 5 -52.61 -16.18 45.51
C VAL A 5 -51.21 -16.73 45.21
N GLN A 6 -50.32 -16.79 46.20
CA GLN A 6 -48.98 -17.38 46.05
C GLN A 6 -49.05 -18.90 45.81
N SER A 7 -49.94 -19.63 46.51
CA SER A 7 -50.13 -21.06 46.27
C SER A 7 -50.75 -21.35 44.90
N LEU A 8 -51.68 -20.51 44.43
CA LEU A 8 -52.20 -20.61 43.06
C LEU A 8 -51.09 -20.35 42.03
N GLY A 9 -50.27 -19.33 42.24
CA GLY A 9 -49.15 -19.00 41.36
C GLY A 9 -48.13 -20.14 41.26
N ALA A 10 -47.82 -20.81 42.37
CA ALA A 10 -46.93 -21.96 42.40
C ALA A 10 -47.52 -23.17 41.66
N VAL A 11 -48.82 -23.46 41.82
CA VAL A 11 -49.50 -24.56 41.12
C VAL A 11 -49.58 -24.30 39.62
N VAL A 12 -49.90 -23.06 39.20
CA VAL A 12 -49.91 -22.66 37.79
C VAL A 12 -48.51 -22.77 37.19
N ALA A 13 -47.47 -22.35 37.91
CA ALA A 13 -46.07 -22.48 37.47
C ALA A 13 -45.66 -23.96 37.31
N LEU A 14 -46.06 -24.83 38.24
CA LEU A 14 -45.74 -26.26 38.22
C LEU A 14 -46.46 -26.99 37.08
N ILE A 15 -47.73 -26.65 36.82
CA ILE A 15 -48.50 -27.13 35.66
C ILE A 15 -47.86 -26.62 34.36
N ALA A 16 -47.45 -25.36 34.29
CA ALA A 16 -46.76 -24.80 33.13
C ALA A 16 -45.40 -25.46 32.86
N THR A 17 -44.62 -25.76 33.91
CA THR A 17 -43.36 -26.50 33.80
C THR A 17 -43.60 -27.94 33.36
N GLY A 18 -44.60 -28.63 33.93
CA GLY A 18 -44.98 -29.99 33.52
C GLY A 18 -45.43 -30.07 32.07
N LEU A 19 -46.22 -29.10 31.59
CA LEU A 19 -46.64 -28.99 30.19
C LEU A 19 -45.44 -28.69 29.26
N ARG A 20 -44.48 -27.87 29.68
CA ARG A 20 -43.23 -27.64 28.94
C ARG A 20 -42.42 -28.93 28.81
N SER A 21 -42.16 -29.62 29.91
CA SER A 21 -41.40 -30.88 29.91
C SER A 21 -42.08 -31.98 29.11
N PHE A 22 -43.41 -32.11 29.19
CA PHE A 22 -44.16 -33.08 28.39
C PHE A 22 -44.09 -32.75 26.90
N SER A 23 -44.19 -31.48 26.51
CA SER A 23 -44.11 -31.10 25.09
C SER A 23 -42.69 -31.13 24.54
N ASP A 24 -41.66 -30.80 25.34
CA ASP A 24 -40.25 -30.94 24.95
C ASP A 24 -39.87 -32.39 24.61
N LEU A 25 -40.55 -33.37 25.23
CA LEU A 25 -40.36 -34.81 24.95
C LEU A 25 -40.79 -35.21 23.53
N PHE A 26 -41.73 -34.47 22.92
CA PHE A 26 -42.26 -34.73 21.57
C PHE A 26 -41.70 -33.77 20.50
N LEU A 27 -40.82 -32.84 20.89
CA LEU A 27 -40.18 -31.91 19.95
C LEU A 27 -38.89 -32.50 19.36
N THR A 28 -38.70 -32.32 18.06
CA THR A 28 -37.45 -32.68 17.40
C THR A 28 -36.32 -31.77 17.90
N GLN A 29 -35.26 -32.38 18.45
CA GLN A 29 -34.10 -31.63 18.94
C GLN A 29 -33.43 -30.83 17.80
N PRO A 30 -32.95 -29.60 18.08
CA PRO A 30 -32.35 -28.74 17.07
C PRO A 30 -31.00 -29.31 16.58
N SER A 31 -30.88 -29.58 15.29
CA SER A 31 -29.60 -29.91 14.64
C SER A 31 -28.96 -28.67 14.02
N ARG A 32 -27.74 -28.32 14.45
CA ARG A 32 -27.02 -27.13 13.95
C ARG A 32 -26.76 -27.24 12.44
N ALA A 33 -26.95 -26.13 11.73
CA ALA A 33 -26.68 -26.05 10.31
C ALA A 33 -25.19 -25.79 10.08
N THR A 34 -24.57 -26.51 9.16
CA THR A 34 -23.18 -26.25 8.75
C THR A 34 -23.16 -25.05 7.78
N LEU A 35 -22.13 -24.21 7.81
CA LEU A 35 -21.98 -23.11 6.84
C LEU A 35 -22.13 -23.59 5.39
N LYS A 36 -21.46 -24.69 5.03
CA LYS A 36 -21.58 -25.34 3.71
C LYS A 36 -23.02 -25.68 3.31
N TYR A 37 -23.82 -26.10 4.28
CA TYR A 37 -25.23 -26.43 4.06
C TYR A 37 -26.05 -25.19 3.71
N LEU A 38 -25.75 -24.04 4.33
CA LEU A 38 -26.40 -22.76 4.01
C LEU A 38 -25.85 -22.12 2.73
N GLU A 39 -24.58 -22.31 2.40
CA GLU A 39 -23.94 -21.72 1.21
C GLU A 39 -24.54 -22.24 -0.10
N GLU A 40 -24.88 -23.53 -0.15
CA GLU A 40 -25.40 -24.21 -1.35
C GLU A 40 -26.88 -23.90 -1.63
N THR A 41 -27.57 -23.25 -0.70
CA THR A 41 -28.99 -22.90 -0.80
C THR A 41 -29.23 -21.92 -1.95
N ASP A 42 -30.26 -22.21 -2.74
CA ASP A 42 -30.73 -21.37 -3.83
C ASP A 42 -31.84 -20.44 -3.33
N LEU A 43 -31.54 -19.16 -3.22
CA LEU A 43 -32.46 -18.12 -2.79
C LEU A 43 -33.06 -17.40 -4.00
N LYS A 44 -34.38 -17.24 -4.01
CA LYS A 44 -35.07 -16.46 -5.06
C LYS A 44 -35.35 -15.05 -4.55
N PRO A 45 -34.84 -13.99 -5.19
CA PRO A 45 -35.20 -12.63 -4.80
C PRO A 45 -36.66 -12.36 -5.13
N LEU A 46 -37.39 -11.72 -4.21
CA LEU A 46 -38.80 -11.37 -4.43
C LEU A 46 -38.98 -10.11 -5.29
N LYS A 47 -37.90 -9.33 -5.50
CA LYS A 47 -37.88 -8.11 -6.32
C LYS A 47 -36.77 -8.21 -7.37
N GLY A 48 -37.12 -8.15 -8.66
CA GLY A 48 -36.15 -8.16 -9.76
C GLY A 48 -35.99 -9.52 -10.45
N GLU A 49 -34.78 -9.81 -10.97
CA GLU A 49 -34.48 -11.01 -11.76
C GLU A 49 -34.89 -12.30 -11.06
N ARG A 50 -35.76 -13.10 -11.70
CA ARG A 50 -36.29 -14.38 -11.17
C ARG A 50 -35.26 -15.51 -11.10
N LYS A 51 -33.98 -15.24 -11.32
CA LYS A 51 -32.94 -16.27 -11.31
C LYS A 51 -32.56 -16.59 -9.86
N PRO A 52 -32.44 -17.88 -9.51
CA PRO A 52 -31.97 -18.27 -8.19
C PRO A 52 -30.54 -17.78 -7.96
N LEU A 53 -30.31 -17.17 -6.80
CA LEU A 53 -29.01 -16.72 -6.31
C LEU A 53 -28.51 -17.70 -5.25
N LYS A 54 -27.22 -18.07 -5.31
CA LYS A 54 -26.60 -18.81 -4.20
C LYS A 54 -26.53 -17.93 -2.95
N ALA A 55 -26.95 -18.49 -1.82
CA ALA A 55 -27.00 -17.78 -0.55
C ALA A 55 -25.63 -17.23 -0.12
N LYS A 56 -24.54 -17.96 -0.41
CA LYS A 56 -23.15 -17.52 -0.14
C LYS A 56 -22.87 -16.06 -0.55
N ARG A 57 -23.44 -15.61 -1.67
CA ARG A 57 -23.23 -14.25 -2.18
C ARG A 57 -23.73 -13.14 -1.25
N LEU A 58 -24.66 -13.45 -0.34
CA LEU A 58 -25.21 -12.48 0.60
C LEU A 58 -24.21 -12.06 1.66
N TRP A 59 -23.30 -12.94 2.10
CA TRP A 59 -22.34 -12.67 3.17
C TRP A 59 -20.88 -12.72 2.74
N GLU A 60 -20.56 -13.13 1.51
CA GLU A 60 -19.18 -13.33 1.05
C GLU A 60 -18.27 -12.11 1.24
N LYS A 61 -18.78 -10.89 1.02
CA LYS A 61 -17.98 -9.65 1.06
C LYS A 61 -17.94 -8.98 2.43
N SER A 62 -19.09 -8.90 3.10
CA SER A 62 -19.28 -8.03 4.27
C SER A 62 -19.80 -8.78 5.50
N GLY A 63 -20.02 -10.09 5.40
CA GLY A 63 -20.90 -10.80 6.31
C GLY A 63 -22.36 -10.39 6.09
N ALA A 64 -23.29 -11.03 6.81
CA ALA A 64 -24.69 -10.67 6.80
C ALA A 64 -25.41 -11.14 8.07
N VAL A 65 -26.47 -10.42 8.42
CA VAL A 65 -27.49 -10.90 9.37
C VAL A 65 -28.67 -11.41 8.56
N ILE A 66 -29.02 -12.68 8.74
CA ILE A 66 -30.11 -13.34 8.03
C ILE A 66 -31.17 -13.76 9.05
N MET A 67 -32.39 -13.32 8.83
CA MET A 67 -33.54 -13.66 9.67
C MET A 67 -34.57 -14.47 8.88
N ALA A 68 -34.95 -15.62 9.41
CA ALA A 68 -36.09 -16.40 8.95
C ALA A 68 -37.29 -16.04 9.84
N GLU A 69 -38.27 -15.31 9.28
CA GLU A 69 -39.58 -14.97 9.88
C GLU A 69 -39.61 -14.03 11.11
N ALA A 70 -38.50 -13.43 11.54
CA ALA A 70 -38.44 -12.56 12.72
C ALA A 70 -38.68 -11.04 12.44
N ALA A 71 -39.93 -10.57 12.39
CA ALA A 71 -40.25 -9.17 12.06
C ALA A 71 -39.58 -8.08 12.92
N GLU A 72 -39.26 -8.35 14.19
CA GLU A 72 -38.76 -7.33 15.13
C GLU A 72 -37.32 -6.83 14.84
N LEU A 73 -36.53 -7.59 14.08
CA LEU A 73 -35.14 -7.24 13.76
C LEU A 73 -34.99 -6.13 12.73
N SER A 74 -36.07 -5.74 12.04
CA SER A 74 -36.00 -4.62 11.09
C SER A 74 -35.58 -3.31 11.75
N SER A 75 -35.80 -3.17 13.07
CA SER A 75 -35.38 -2.01 13.86
C SER A 75 -33.86 -1.87 13.99
N LEU A 76 -33.10 -2.96 13.86
CA LEU A 76 -31.63 -2.97 13.97
C LEU A 76 -30.93 -2.64 12.67
N LYS A 77 -31.67 -2.59 11.56
CA LYS A 77 -31.14 -2.28 10.23
C LYS A 77 -30.18 -1.08 10.22
N PRO A 78 -30.51 0.12 10.75
CA PRO A 78 -29.59 1.26 10.70
C PRO A 78 -28.28 1.00 11.44
N GLN A 79 -28.32 0.29 12.58
CA GLN A 79 -27.13 -0.04 13.37
C GLN A 79 -26.26 -1.07 12.66
N LEU A 80 -26.87 -2.03 11.96
CA LEU A 80 -26.15 -3.03 11.18
C LEU A 80 -25.53 -2.40 9.92
N GLU A 81 -26.23 -1.46 9.27
CA GLU A 81 -25.71 -0.69 8.13
C GLU A 81 -24.52 0.20 8.53
N GLU A 82 -24.53 0.80 9.72
CA GLU A 82 -23.38 1.53 10.26
C GLU A 82 -22.16 0.62 10.46
N LEU A 83 -22.38 -0.63 10.85
CA LEU A 83 -21.34 -1.66 10.96
C LEU A 83 -20.94 -2.26 9.60
N GLY A 84 -21.58 -1.84 8.50
CA GLY A 84 -21.35 -2.37 7.16
C GLY A 84 -21.88 -3.79 6.94
N VAL A 85 -22.73 -4.30 7.84
CA VAL A 85 -23.29 -5.66 7.77
C VAL A 85 -24.75 -5.58 7.31
N PRO A 86 -25.11 -6.08 6.12
CA PRO A 86 -26.49 -6.04 5.63
C PRO A 86 -27.42 -6.99 6.41
N LEU A 87 -28.69 -6.57 6.55
CA LEU A 87 -29.78 -7.37 7.11
C LEU A 87 -30.69 -7.90 6.00
N TYR A 88 -30.87 -9.22 5.95
CA TYR A 88 -31.70 -9.92 4.98
C TYR A 88 -32.80 -10.73 5.66
N ALA A 89 -33.99 -10.75 5.06
CA ALA A 89 -35.07 -11.63 5.46
C ALA A 89 -35.22 -12.80 4.49
N VAL A 90 -35.44 -13.97 5.04
CA VAL A 90 -35.70 -15.21 4.30
C VAL A 90 -37.10 -15.71 4.66
N VAL A 91 -37.87 -16.07 3.64
CA VAL A 91 -39.24 -16.58 3.77
C VAL A 91 -39.34 -17.93 3.06
N LYS A 92 -40.09 -18.87 3.63
CA LYS A 92 -40.26 -20.23 3.11
C LYS A 92 -41.15 -20.29 1.87
N GLU A 93 -42.21 -19.48 1.84
CA GLU A 93 -43.28 -19.58 0.86
C GLU A 93 -43.75 -18.20 0.39
N ASP A 94 -44.21 -18.14 -0.86
CA ASP A 94 -44.90 -16.98 -1.45
C ASP A 94 -46.35 -17.40 -1.74
N ILE A 95 -47.15 -17.53 -0.67
CA ILE A 95 -48.56 -17.90 -0.76
C ILE A 95 -49.42 -16.70 -0.37
N GLY A 96 -50.30 -16.26 -1.28
CA GLY A 96 -51.32 -15.26 -1.00
C GLY A 96 -50.76 -13.87 -0.66
N THR A 97 -51.18 -13.29 0.48
CA THR A 97 -50.82 -11.94 0.94
C THR A 97 -49.70 -11.92 1.98
N GLU A 98 -49.08 -13.04 2.33
CA GLU A 98 -48.12 -13.13 3.45
C GLU A 98 -46.90 -12.21 3.29
N ILE A 99 -46.28 -12.19 2.11
CA ILE A 99 -45.16 -11.29 1.82
C ILE A 99 -45.62 -9.83 1.77
N GLN A 100 -46.83 -9.56 1.27
CA GLN A 100 -47.41 -8.22 1.22
C GLN A 100 -47.72 -7.69 2.63
N ASN A 101 -48.12 -8.57 3.55
CA ASN A 101 -48.38 -8.26 4.96
C ASN A 101 -47.08 -8.14 5.78
N PHE A 102 -46.01 -8.81 5.37
CA PHE A 102 -44.70 -8.73 6.02
C PHE A 102 -43.91 -7.49 5.58
N ARG A 103 -44.12 -7.03 4.35
CA ARG A 103 -43.40 -5.89 3.75
C ARG A 103 -43.48 -4.58 4.57
N PRO A 104 -44.62 -4.19 5.17
CA PRO A 104 -44.72 -3.01 6.02
C PRO A 104 -43.84 -3.07 7.27
N TYR A 105 -43.51 -4.28 7.74
CA TYR A 105 -42.74 -4.50 8.97
C TYR A 105 -41.25 -4.73 8.73
N PHE A 106 -40.82 -4.94 7.47
CA PHE A 106 -39.42 -5.20 7.14
C PHE A 106 -38.92 -4.35 5.97
N ASN A 107 -38.00 -3.45 6.28
CA ASN A 107 -37.41 -2.51 5.32
C ASN A 107 -36.08 -3.02 4.74
N GLY A 108 -36.01 -4.27 4.28
CA GLY A 108 -34.79 -4.86 3.68
C GLY A 108 -35.05 -5.70 2.42
N ALA A 109 -34.00 -6.35 1.92
CA ALA A 109 -34.13 -7.32 0.84
C ALA A 109 -34.67 -8.64 1.40
N ILE A 110 -35.71 -9.16 0.75
CA ILE A 110 -36.40 -10.38 1.14
C ILE A 110 -36.15 -11.43 0.07
N PHE A 111 -35.75 -12.61 0.50
CA PHE A 111 -35.47 -13.76 -0.33
C PHE A 111 -36.39 -14.91 0.04
N MET A 112 -36.76 -15.70 -0.96
CA MET A 112 -37.50 -16.92 -0.77
C MET A 112 -36.53 -18.11 -0.75
N ASP A 113 -36.57 -18.89 0.32
CA ASP A 113 -35.85 -20.15 0.45
C ASP A 113 -36.81 -21.33 0.25
N ALA A 114 -36.97 -21.73 -1.01
CA ALA A 114 -37.85 -22.84 -1.37
C ALA A 114 -37.40 -24.20 -0.81
N LYS A 115 -36.12 -24.34 -0.46
CA LYS A 115 -35.54 -25.56 0.12
C LYS A 115 -35.56 -25.55 1.66
N ARG A 116 -35.95 -24.42 2.26
CA ARG A 116 -36.08 -24.19 3.71
C ARG A 116 -34.79 -24.50 4.49
N CYS A 117 -33.62 -24.37 3.86
CA CYS A 117 -32.32 -24.59 4.49
C CYS A 117 -32.07 -23.66 5.69
N PHE A 118 -32.56 -22.41 5.65
CA PHE A 118 -32.45 -21.47 6.78
C PHE A 118 -33.37 -21.83 7.97
N TYR A 119 -34.29 -22.77 7.80
CA TYR A 119 -35.14 -23.31 8.86
C TYR A 119 -34.53 -24.56 9.52
N GLY A 120 -33.37 -25.00 9.02
CA GLY A 120 -32.54 -26.08 9.56
C GLY A 120 -32.60 -27.36 8.71
N PRO A 121 -31.57 -28.23 8.82
CA PRO A 121 -31.53 -29.51 8.09
C PRO A 121 -32.63 -30.49 8.54
N ARG A 122 -33.20 -30.26 9.73
CA ARG A 122 -34.47 -30.86 10.15
C ARG A 122 -35.45 -29.74 10.46
N GLU A 123 -36.52 -29.67 9.69
CA GLU A 123 -37.60 -28.70 9.93
C GLU A 123 -38.24 -28.95 11.30
N ARG A 124 -38.49 -27.85 12.02
CA ARG A 124 -39.15 -27.87 13.32
C ARG A 124 -40.57 -27.37 13.14
N LYS A 125 -41.53 -28.28 13.16
CA LYS A 125 -42.95 -27.96 13.05
C LYS A 125 -43.58 -28.02 14.43
N MET A 126 -44.05 -26.88 14.92
CA MET A 126 -44.85 -26.81 16.13
C MET A 126 -46.30 -27.02 15.70
N GLY A 127 -46.77 -28.28 15.67
CA GLY A 127 -48.13 -28.65 15.27
C GLY A 127 -49.22 -28.11 16.20
N LEU A 128 -50.43 -28.70 16.17
CA LEU A 128 -51.55 -28.30 17.05
C LEU A 128 -51.21 -28.25 18.56
N LEU A 129 -50.14 -28.92 18.98
CA LEU A 129 -49.58 -28.85 20.34
C LEU A 129 -49.07 -27.45 20.75
N ALA A 130 -48.81 -26.55 19.79
CA ALA A 130 -48.44 -25.16 20.05
C ALA A 130 -49.51 -24.43 20.89
N PHE A 131 -50.79 -24.74 20.69
CA PHE A 131 -51.92 -24.15 21.43
C PHE A 131 -52.04 -24.63 22.88
N LEU A 132 -51.30 -25.68 23.28
CA LEU A 132 -51.24 -26.12 24.68
C LEU A 132 -50.21 -25.34 25.50
N ARG A 133 -49.32 -24.57 24.86
CA ARG A 133 -48.32 -23.74 25.54
C ARG A 133 -48.86 -22.34 25.83
N LEU A 134 -48.98 -22.01 27.11
CA LEU A 134 -49.36 -20.67 27.58
C LEU A 134 -48.48 -19.54 27.01
N GLY A 135 -47.19 -19.82 26.78
CA GLY A 135 -46.25 -18.86 26.17
C GLY A 135 -46.67 -18.39 24.77
N VAL A 136 -47.18 -19.31 23.94
CA VAL A 136 -47.66 -19.01 22.57
C VAL A 136 -48.88 -18.09 22.61
N TRP A 137 -49.82 -18.30 23.54
CA TRP A 137 -50.97 -17.43 23.73
C TRP A 137 -50.58 -16.03 24.21
N MET A 138 -49.65 -15.93 25.17
CA MET A 138 -49.15 -14.63 25.65
C MET A 138 -48.42 -13.85 24.56
N ASN A 139 -47.61 -14.55 23.74
CA ASN A 139 -46.91 -13.94 22.61
C ASN A 139 -47.88 -13.55 21.48
N GLY A 140 -48.87 -14.39 21.17
CA GLY A 140 -49.91 -14.10 20.19
C GLY A 140 -50.80 -12.92 20.58
N LEU A 141 -51.24 -12.83 21.85
CA LEU A 141 -51.96 -11.68 22.39
C LEU A 141 -51.14 -10.38 22.28
N ARG A 142 -49.83 -10.46 22.43
CA ARG A 142 -48.91 -9.33 22.29
C ARG A 142 -48.70 -8.93 20.83
N ALA A 143 -48.54 -9.90 19.93
CA ALA A 143 -48.45 -9.66 18.49
C ALA A 143 -49.74 -9.00 17.95
N PHE A 144 -50.90 -9.45 18.42
CA PHE A 144 -52.19 -8.83 18.13
C PHE A 144 -52.27 -7.37 18.60
N LYS A 145 -51.76 -7.06 19.81
CA LYS A 145 -51.64 -5.66 20.29
C LYS A 145 -50.71 -4.80 19.43
N ASN A 146 -49.68 -5.40 18.82
CA ASN A 146 -48.74 -4.72 17.93
C ASN A 146 -49.20 -4.69 16.46
N GLY A 147 -50.44 -5.09 16.16
CA GLY A 147 -51.03 -5.02 14.82
C GLY A 147 -50.66 -6.16 13.88
N PHE A 148 -50.01 -7.21 14.37
CA PHE A 148 -49.64 -8.38 13.56
C PHE A 148 -50.72 -9.47 13.64
N LEU A 149 -51.55 -9.56 12.59
CA LEU A 149 -52.49 -10.66 12.37
C LEU A 149 -51.79 -11.75 11.55
N GLY A 150 -51.15 -12.69 12.25
CA GLY A 150 -50.58 -13.88 11.61
C GLY A 150 -51.69 -14.75 11.01
N ASN A 151 -51.49 -15.23 9.79
CA ASN A 151 -52.42 -16.16 9.15
C ASN A 151 -52.12 -17.59 9.63
N VAL A 152 -53.15 -18.32 10.05
CA VAL A 152 -53.04 -19.73 10.51
C VAL A 152 -53.27 -20.72 9.36
N PHE A 153 -53.78 -20.24 8.21
CA PHE A 153 -54.00 -21.03 7.00
C PHE A 153 -52.80 -20.94 6.05
N GLY A 154 -51.78 -21.73 6.36
CA GLY A 154 -50.55 -22.02 5.61
C GLY A 154 -49.72 -23.06 6.37
N GLU A 155 -48.57 -23.52 5.86
CA GLU A 155 -47.62 -24.34 6.66
C GLU A 155 -46.91 -23.50 7.77
N GLY A 156 -47.61 -22.55 8.39
CA GLY A 156 -47.18 -21.60 9.43
C GLY A 156 -46.82 -22.22 10.78
N LEU A 157 -46.45 -23.50 10.78
CA LEU A 157 -46.04 -24.27 11.95
C LEU A 157 -44.51 -24.36 12.05
N VAL A 158 -43.75 -23.92 11.04
CA VAL A 158 -42.29 -24.00 11.02
C VAL A 158 -41.66 -22.86 11.84
N LEU A 159 -40.77 -23.20 12.78
CA LEU A 159 -40.06 -22.23 13.62
C LEU A 159 -38.85 -21.60 12.90
N GLY A 160 -38.74 -20.28 13.01
CA GLY A 160 -37.69 -19.48 12.39
C GLY A 160 -36.36 -19.46 13.15
N GLY A 161 -35.52 -18.53 12.76
CA GLY A 161 -34.19 -18.35 13.35
C GLY A 161 -33.46 -17.12 12.80
N VAL A 162 -32.41 -16.72 13.52
CA VAL A 162 -31.57 -15.56 13.21
C VAL A 162 -30.13 -16.04 13.16
N PHE A 163 -29.46 -15.72 12.06
CA PHE A 163 -28.09 -16.09 11.78
C PHE A 163 -27.26 -14.83 11.57
N VAL A 164 -26.13 -14.73 12.27
CA VAL A 164 -25.10 -13.74 11.95
C VAL A 164 -23.94 -14.51 11.34
N ILE A 165 -23.72 -14.28 10.05
CA ILE A 165 -22.70 -14.98 9.27
C ILE A 165 -21.59 -13.99 8.93
N GLY A 166 -20.36 -14.35 9.24
CA GLY A 166 -19.20 -13.53 8.93
C GLY A 166 -18.79 -13.57 7.46
N ALA A 167 -17.91 -12.65 7.08
CA ALA A 167 -17.42 -12.54 5.71
C ALA A 167 -16.50 -13.71 5.34
N GLY A 168 -16.56 -14.17 4.10
CA GLY A 168 -15.73 -15.26 3.59
C GLY A 168 -15.84 -16.56 4.42
N GLN A 169 -14.77 -16.92 5.13
CA GLN A 169 -14.65 -18.17 5.91
C GLN A 169 -14.83 -18.00 7.42
N GLN A 170 -15.23 -16.81 7.89
CA GLN A 170 -15.45 -16.54 9.32
C GLN A 170 -16.52 -17.46 9.96
N GLY A 171 -17.43 -17.98 9.13
CA GLY A 171 -18.46 -18.91 9.56
C GLY A 171 -19.64 -18.25 10.25
N ILE A 172 -20.43 -19.06 10.95
CA ILE A 172 -21.63 -18.61 11.67
C ILE A 172 -21.19 -18.13 13.05
N LEU A 173 -21.30 -16.83 13.30
CA LEU A 173 -20.90 -16.18 14.55
C LEU A 173 -22.00 -16.17 15.60
N LEU A 174 -23.26 -16.17 15.17
CA LEU A 174 -24.43 -16.32 16.03
C LEU A 174 -25.49 -17.13 15.27
N GLU A 175 -26.04 -18.13 15.95
CA GLU A 175 -27.21 -18.87 15.52
C GLU A 175 -28.20 -18.86 16.67
N HIS A 176 -29.28 -18.10 16.51
CA HIS A 176 -30.43 -18.15 17.41
C HIS A 176 -31.57 -18.84 16.69
N ARG A 177 -32.17 -19.83 17.33
CA ARG A 177 -33.28 -20.58 16.77
C ARG A 177 -34.46 -20.47 17.72
N GLU A 178 -35.59 -20.07 17.18
CA GLU A 178 -36.81 -19.94 17.97
C GLU A 178 -37.21 -21.32 18.51
N MET A 179 -37.39 -21.45 19.83
CA MET A 179 -37.91 -22.68 20.44
C MET A 179 -39.44 -22.67 20.56
N GLU A 180 -40.03 -21.49 20.68
CA GLU A 180 -41.46 -21.23 20.68
C GLU A 180 -41.75 -20.07 19.72
N PHE A 181 -42.98 -19.96 19.21
CA PHE A 181 -43.36 -18.79 18.41
C PHE A 181 -43.20 -17.50 19.20
N GLY A 182 -42.48 -16.54 18.62
CA GLY A 182 -42.19 -15.26 19.24
C GLY A 182 -41.07 -15.28 20.27
N ASP A 183 -40.28 -16.36 20.34
CA ASP A 183 -39.00 -16.37 21.04
C ASP A 183 -38.05 -15.33 20.43
N LYS A 184 -37.36 -14.56 21.29
CA LYS A 184 -36.63 -13.37 20.86
C LYS A 184 -35.14 -13.61 20.89
N VAL A 185 -34.48 -13.28 19.79
CA VAL A 185 -33.03 -13.18 19.80
C VAL A 185 -32.59 -12.01 20.67
N ASN A 186 -31.53 -12.21 21.45
CA ASN A 186 -30.90 -11.13 22.17
C ASN A 186 -30.22 -10.16 21.19
N ILE A 187 -30.78 -8.95 21.10
CA ILE A 187 -30.29 -7.88 20.23
C ILE A 187 -28.81 -7.57 20.48
N MET A 188 -28.38 -7.58 21.75
CA MET A 188 -26.97 -7.31 22.09
C MET A 188 -26.03 -8.36 21.52
N ASP A 189 -26.44 -9.63 21.50
CA ASP A 189 -25.63 -10.71 20.96
C ASP A 189 -25.52 -10.60 19.43
N VAL A 190 -26.60 -10.19 18.75
CA VAL A 190 -26.60 -9.91 17.30
C VAL A 190 -25.62 -8.78 16.98
N LEU A 191 -25.70 -7.65 17.70
CA LEU A 191 -24.81 -6.50 17.49
C LEU A 191 -23.36 -6.84 17.82
N LYS A 192 -23.12 -7.62 18.88
CA LYS A 192 -21.77 -8.07 19.25
C LYS A 192 -21.17 -8.98 18.18
N ALA A 193 -21.96 -9.91 17.64
CA ALA A 193 -21.54 -10.76 16.53
C ALA A 193 -21.26 -9.94 15.27
N ALA A 194 -22.13 -8.97 14.93
CA ALA A 194 -21.92 -8.07 13.79
C ALA A 194 -20.65 -7.22 13.92
N ARG A 195 -20.36 -6.66 15.09
CA ARG A 195 -19.10 -5.93 15.35
C ARG A 195 -17.86 -6.80 15.17
N LYS A 196 -17.95 -8.09 15.53
CA LYS A 196 -16.84 -9.04 15.34
C LYS A 196 -16.53 -9.25 13.87
N VAL A 197 -17.54 -9.34 12.99
CA VAL A 197 -17.36 -9.42 11.53
C VAL A 197 -16.49 -8.27 11.02
N GLN A 198 -16.86 -7.03 11.39
CA GLN A 198 -16.18 -5.82 10.94
C GLN A 198 -14.74 -5.74 11.46
N THR A 199 -14.52 -6.09 12.73
CA THR A 199 -13.19 -6.03 13.35
C THR A 199 -12.19 -6.94 12.65
N GLU A 200 -12.62 -8.17 12.32
CA GLU A 200 -11.77 -9.13 11.62
C GLU A 200 -11.51 -8.71 10.17
N LEU A 201 -12.50 -8.13 9.48
CA LEU A 201 -12.32 -7.57 8.12
C LEU A 201 -11.27 -6.46 8.08
N VAL A 202 -11.37 -5.47 8.98
CA VAL A 202 -10.43 -4.34 9.06
C VAL A 202 -9.02 -4.82 9.42
N SER A 203 -8.90 -5.85 10.27
CA SER A 203 -7.60 -6.41 10.65
C SER A 203 -6.86 -7.02 9.46
N LEU A 204 -7.58 -7.70 8.54
CA LEU A 204 -6.99 -8.30 7.36
C LEU A 204 -6.50 -7.23 6.38
N GLU A 205 -7.30 -6.22 6.08
CA GLU A 205 -6.89 -5.15 5.16
C GLU A 205 -5.64 -4.40 5.64
N ASN A 206 -5.55 -4.13 6.95
CA ASN A 206 -4.40 -3.44 7.54
C ASN A 206 -3.10 -4.25 7.43
N VAL A 207 -3.14 -5.57 7.67
CA VAL A 207 -1.95 -6.43 7.60
C VAL A 207 -1.39 -6.50 6.18
N TRP A 208 -2.26 -6.63 5.18
CA TRP A 208 -1.86 -6.69 3.76
C TRP A 208 -1.30 -5.34 3.28
N SER A 209 -1.93 -4.23 3.68
CA SER A 209 -1.45 -2.88 3.34
C SER A 209 -0.05 -2.61 3.89
N VAL A 210 0.19 -2.90 5.18
CA VAL A 210 1.50 -2.70 5.83
C VAL A 210 2.57 -3.59 5.21
N GLY A 211 2.25 -4.85 4.89
CA GLY A 211 3.19 -5.77 4.23
C GLY A 211 3.63 -5.30 2.84
N LEU A 212 2.71 -4.75 2.05
CA LEU A 212 3.01 -4.21 0.72
C LEU A 212 3.95 -2.99 0.81
N TRP A 213 3.70 -2.07 1.74
CA TRP A 213 4.55 -0.89 1.94
C TRP A 213 5.97 -1.26 2.37
N LEU A 214 6.13 -2.25 3.24
CA LEU A 214 7.44 -2.74 3.67
C LEU A 214 8.24 -3.35 2.52
N LEU A 215 7.59 -4.13 1.64
CA LEU A 215 8.25 -4.71 0.45
C LEU A 215 8.71 -3.63 -0.53
N VAL A 216 7.87 -2.63 -0.79
CA VAL A 216 8.22 -1.50 -1.67
C VAL A 216 9.39 -0.71 -1.10
N ALA A 217 9.39 -0.41 0.21
CA ALA A 217 10.48 0.29 0.87
C ALA A 217 11.80 -0.51 0.81
N TRP A 218 11.74 -1.84 1.01
CA TRP A 218 12.90 -2.72 0.93
C TRP A 218 13.49 -2.79 -0.49
N LEU A 219 12.64 -2.94 -1.52
CA LEU A 219 13.06 -2.91 -2.93
C LEU A 219 13.70 -1.55 -3.31
N ALA A 220 13.10 -0.44 -2.88
CA ALA A 220 13.68 0.89 -3.09
C ALA A 220 15.04 1.03 -2.40
N GLY A 221 15.19 0.52 -1.18
CA GLY A 221 16.45 0.49 -0.45
C GLY A 221 17.55 -0.30 -1.18
N LEU A 222 17.22 -1.45 -1.77
CA LEU A 222 18.16 -2.24 -2.58
C LEU A 222 18.60 -1.50 -3.85
N ILE A 223 17.68 -0.82 -4.53
CA ILE A 223 18.00 -0.03 -5.74
C ILE A 223 18.91 1.15 -5.40
N LEU A 224 18.64 1.84 -4.27
CA LEU A 224 19.45 2.96 -3.79
C LEU A 224 20.83 2.52 -3.30
N ALA A 225 20.94 1.35 -2.65
CA ALA A 225 22.22 0.82 -2.18
C ALA A 225 23.12 0.33 -3.33
N ASN A 226 22.53 -0.13 -4.45
CA ASN A 226 23.25 -0.67 -5.61
C ASN A 226 23.26 0.27 -6.83
N THR A 227 23.40 1.58 -6.62
CA THR A 227 23.50 2.55 -7.73
C THR A 227 24.72 2.36 -8.64
N ASP A 228 25.71 1.55 -8.23
CA ASP A 228 26.88 1.18 -9.06
C ASP A 228 26.54 0.18 -10.17
N LEU A 229 25.38 -0.50 -10.11
CA LEU A 229 24.96 -1.48 -11.13
C LEU A 229 24.49 -0.83 -12.44
N PHE A 230 24.05 0.44 -12.37
CA PHE A 230 23.59 1.22 -13.53
C PHE A 230 24.66 2.18 -14.06
N LEU A 231 25.85 2.20 -13.47
CA LEU A 231 26.97 2.95 -14.01
C LEU A 231 27.67 2.11 -15.08
N THR A 232 27.73 2.64 -16.30
CA THR A 232 28.61 2.11 -17.34
C THR A 232 30.04 2.14 -16.82
N LYS A 233 30.60 0.96 -16.49
CA LYS A 233 32.03 0.82 -16.18
C LYS A 233 32.83 1.40 -17.35
N SER A 234 33.55 2.47 -17.09
CA SER A 234 34.31 3.21 -18.08
C SER A 234 35.70 2.59 -18.22
N ALA A 235 36.20 2.52 -19.46
CA ALA A 235 37.58 2.11 -19.72
C ALA A 235 38.56 3.19 -19.22
N PRO A 236 39.72 2.80 -18.66
CA PRO A 236 40.76 3.75 -18.25
C PRO A 236 41.27 4.56 -19.44
N SER A 237 41.57 5.84 -19.25
CA SER A 237 42.22 6.66 -20.27
C SER A 237 43.70 6.30 -20.33
N THR A 238 44.16 5.86 -21.49
CA THR A 238 45.58 5.68 -21.76
C THR A 238 46.25 7.03 -21.92
N LEU A 239 47.49 7.18 -21.44
CA LEU A 239 48.31 8.38 -21.62
C LEU A 239 48.38 8.80 -23.10
N GLU A 240 48.48 7.84 -24.02
CA GLU A 240 48.48 8.05 -25.47
C GLU A 240 47.22 8.78 -25.99
N HIS A 241 46.08 8.59 -25.34
CA HIS A 241 44.84 9.29 -25.68
C HIS A 241 44.91 10.77 -25.29
N LEU A 242 45.46 11.07 -24.11
CA LEU A 242 45.64 12.44 -23.63
C LEU A 242 46.76 13.16 -24.37
N GLU A 243 47.83 12.48 -24.77
CA GLU A 243 48.97 13.08 -25.48
C GLU A 243 48.61 13.68 -26.84
N ASN A 244 47.68 13.04 -27.56
CA ASN A 244 47.25 13.44 -28.90
C ASN A 244 46.14 14.51 -28.89
N MET A 245 45.71 14.96 -27.72
CA MET A 245 44.70 16.01 -27.58
C MET A 245 45.25 17.37 -28.02
N GLU A 246 44.43 18.11 -28.75
CA GLU A 246 44.67 19.50 -29.14
C GLU A 246 43.85 20.40 -28.24
N LEU A 247 44.52 21.34 -27.58
CA LEU A 247 43.94 22.31 -26.68
C LEU A 247 44.06 23.71 -27.26
N GLN A 248 43.00 24.50 -27.17
CA GLN A 248 43.06 25.92 -27.51
C GLN A 248 43.37 26.76 -26.28
N SER A 249 44.27 27.73 -26.41
CA SER A 249 44.63 28.64 -25.32
C SER A 249 43.69 29.85 -25.30
N THR A 250 43.04 30.11 -24.17
CA THR A 250 42.14 31.28 -24.00
C THR A 250 42.79 32.65 -24.29
N PRO A 251 44.03 32.97 -23.86
CA PRO A 251 44.63 34.30 -24.11
C PRO A 251 45.08 34.53 -25.56
N ALA A 252 45.12 33.50 -26.41
CA ALA A 252 45.51 33.61 -27.81
C ALA A 252 44.65 32.65 -28.64
N ALA A 253 43.44 33.11 -28.98
CA ALA A 253 42.34 32.34 -29.57
C ALA A 253 42.69 31.52 -30.85
N ASP A 254 43.85 31.75 -31.48
CA ASP A 254 44.29 31.04 -32.69
C ASP A 254 45.48 30.07 -32.49
N LYS A 255 45.92 29.82 -31.24
CA LYS A 255 47.02 28.88 -30.96
C LYS A 255 46.51 27.58 -30.38
N THR A 256 46.50 26.54 -31.22
CA THR A 256 46.34 25.15 -30.80
C THR A 256 47.66 24.64 -30.21
N VAL A 257 47.59 24.09 -29.01
CA VAL A 257 48.70 23.51 -28.26
C VAL A 257 48.44 22.03 -28.09
N LYS A 258 49.44 21.20 -28.40
CA LYS A 258 49.36 19.76 -28.09
C LYS A 258 49.46 19.56 -26.59
N ALA A 259 48.53 18.79 -26.03
CA ALA A 259 48.44 18.59 -24.59
C ALA A 259 49.74 18.04 -23.99
N ARG A 260 50.44 17.12 -24.68
CA ARG A 260 51.75 16.59 -24.26
C ARG A 260 52.76 17.67 -23.85
N SER A 261 52.76 18.81 -24.55
CA SER A 261 53.72 19.89 -24.27
C SER A 261 53.53 20.53 -22.88
N LEU A 262 52.33 20.40 -22.29
CA LEU A 262 52.01 20.97 -20.98
C LEU A 262 52.69 20.22 -19.82
N TRP A 263 52.93 18.92 -19.95
CA TRP A 263 53.52 18.10 -18.89
C TRP A 263 54.87 17.47 -19.25
N GLU A 264 55.35 17.60 -20.49
CA GLU A 264 56.56 16.92 -20.95
C GLU A 264 57.81 17.24 -20.11
N LYS A 265 57.98 18.50 -19.66
CA LYS A 265 59.19 18.94 -18.92
C LYS A 265 59.05 18.78 -17.41
N THR A 266 57.92 19.19 -16.85
CA THR A 266 57.73 19.36 -15.40
C THR A 266 56.70 18.42 -14.79
N GLY A 267 55.95 17.68 -15.61
CA GLY A 267 54.66 17.14 -15.19
C GLY A 267 53.61 18.25 -15.11
N ALA A 268 52.34 17.88 -14.88
CA ALA A 268 51.27 18.83 -14.67
C ALA A 268 50.08 18.22 -13.91
N VAL A 269 49.30 19.09 -13.27
CA VAL A 269 47.96 18.76 -12.78
C VAL A 269 46.94 19.37 -13.73
N LEU A 270 46.11 18.53 -14.35
CA LEU A 270 45.03 18.96 -15.23
C LEU A 270 43.70 18.71 -14.53
N MET A 271 42.78 19.66 -14.62
CA MET A 271 41.47 19.55 -13.98
C MET A 271 40.35 20.08 -14.87
N ALA A 272 39.20 19.44 -14.84
CA ALA A 272 37.95 19.99 -15.38
C ALA A 272 37.05 20.44 -14.22
N GLU A 273 36.52 21.67 -14.32
CA GLU A 273 35.43 22.23 -13.49
C GLU A 273 35.62 22.30 -11.95
N ALA A 274 36.78 21.91 -11.42
CA ALA A 274 37.05 21.91 -9.97
C ALA A 274 37.70 23.20 -9.43
N SER A 275 36.91 24.25 -9.18
CA SER A 275 37.42 25.53 -8.65
C SER A 275 38.23 25.43 -7.34
N GLU A 276 37.98 24.41 -6.51
CA GLU A 276 38.65 24.24 -5.21
C GLU A 276 40.13 23.86 -5.32
N LEU A 277 40.56 23.27 -6.45
CA LEU A 277 41.97 22.94 -6.69
C LEU A 277 42.85 24.19 -6.89
N SER A 278 42.25 25.34 -7.19
CA SER A 278 42.97 26.61 -7.26
C SER A 278 43.71 26.93 -5.94
N SER A 279 43.20 26.46 -4.81
CA SER A 279 43.82 26.61 -3.49
C SER A 279 45.17 25.88 -3.36
N LEU A 280 45.39 24.81 -4.13
CA LEU A 280 46.64 24.06 -4.14
C LEU A 280 47.73 24.71 -5.00
N LYS A 281 47.39 25.75 -5.78
CA LYS A 281 48.31 26.40 -6.70
C LYS A 281 49.65 26.80 -6.05
N PRO A 282 49.69 27.48 -4.87
CA PRO A 282 50.96 27.86 -4.26
C PRO A 282 51.85 26.67 -3.90
N GLN A 283 51.23 25.56 -3.46
CA GLN A 283 51.95 24.34 -3.08
C GLN A 283 52.45 23.56 -4.30
N LEU A 284 51.71 23.60 -5.41
CA LEU A 284 52.14 22.99 -6.66
C LEU A 284 53.27 23.80 -7.32
N GLU A 285 53.22 25.13 -7.24
CA GLU A 285 54.29 26.02 -7.71
C GLU A 285 55.60 25.81 -6.94
N GLU A 286 55.54 25.59 -5.62
CA GLU A 286 56.72 25.23 -4.82
C GLU A 286 57.37 23.91 -5.28
N LEU A 287 56.56 22.95 -5.71
CA LEU A 287 57.04 21.69 -6.29
C LEU A 287 57.53 21.86 -7.74
N GLY A 288 57.24 23.00 -8.38
CA GLY A 288 57.50 23.28 -9.78
C GLY A 288 56.60 22.49 -10.73
N VAL A 289 55.37 22.20 -10.31
CA VAL A 289 54.35 21.50 -11.09
C VAL A 289 53.24 22.49 -11.45
N PRO A 290 52.99 22.78 -12.74
CA PRO A 290 51.92 23.69 -13.15
C PRO A 290 50.52 23.07 -12.96
N LEU A 291 49.55 23.94 -12.70
CA LEU A 291 48.12 23.62 -12.59
C LEU A 291 47.35 24.22 -13.77
N TYR A 292 46.68 23.36 -14.52
CA TYR A 292 45.93 23.71 -15.73
C TYR A 292 44.46 23.34 -15.60
N ALA A 293 43.58 24.25 -16.03
CA ALA A 293 42.15 23.96 -16.17
C ALA A 293 41.82 23.65 -17.64
N VAL A 294 41.06 22.59 -17.85
CA VAL A 294 40.54 22.18 -19.16
C VAL A 294 39.03 22.34 -19.14
N VAL A 295 38.51 23.12 -20.08
CA VAL A 295 37.08 23.42 -20.24
C VAL A 295 36.62 22.83 -21.58
N LYS A 296 35.36 22.37 -21.64
CA LYS A 296 34.80 21.71 -22.83
C LYS A 296 34.58 22.69 -23.97
N GLU A 297 33.99 23.84 -23.66
CA GLU A 297 33.50 24.80 -24.65
C GLU A 297 33.77 26.22 -24.14
N ASP A 298 34.01 27.15 -25.07
CA ASP A 298 34.04 28.58 -24.79
C ASP A 298 32.73 29.22 -25.27
N ILE A 299 31.64 29.00 -24.53
CA ILE A 299 30.32 29.53 -24.90
C ILE A 299 29.96 30.72 -23.99
N GLY A 300 29.73 31.88 -24.61
CA GLY A 300 29.19 33.06 -23.94
C GLY A 300 30.16 33.64 -22.90
N THR A 301 29.78 33.61 -21.62
CA THR A 301 30.57 34.17 -20.51
C THR A 301 31.15 33.11 -19.57
N GLU A 302 31.13 31.83 -19.94
CA GLU A 302 31.52 30.72 -19.04
C GLU A 302 32.96 30.81 -18.56
N ILE A 303 33.92 31.04 -19.47
CA ILE A 303 35.32 31.20 -19.08
C ILE A 303 35.52 32.48 -18.26
N GLN A 304 34.81 33.57 -18.61
CA GLN A 304 34.86 34.83 -17.86
C GLN A 304 34.30 34.70 -16.45
N ASN A 305 33.25 33.89 -16.25
CA ASN A 305 32.66 33.60 -14.94
C ASN A 305 33.51 32.62 -14.12
N PHE A 306 34.27 31.74 -14.77
CA PHE A 306 35.18 30.81 -14.11
C PHE A 306 36.50 31.47 -13.71
N ARG A 307 36.97 32.47 -14.46
CA ARG A 307 38.24 33.15 -14.26
C ARG A 307 38.46 33.71 -12.83
N PRO A 308 37.48 34.35 -12.16
CA PRO A 308 37.64 34.82 -10.78
C PRO A 308 37.91 33.71 -9.77
N TYR A 309 37.55 32.46 -10.08
CA TYR A 309 37.67 31.31 -9.19
C TYR A 309 38.90 30.44 -9.49
N PHE A 310 39.63 30.72 -10.57
CA PHE A 310 40.77 29.91 -10.97
C PHE A 310 41.94 30.77 -11.46
N ASN A 311 43.04 30.69 -10.70
CA ASN A 311 44.23 31.51 -10.92
C ASN A 311 45.29 30.85 -11.83
N GLY A 312 44.99 29.73 -12.50
CA GLY A 312 45.92 29.04 -13.43
C GLY A 312 45.66 29.35 -14.91
N GLU A 313 46.36 28.66 -15.82
CA GLU A 313 46.07 28.76 -17.26
C GLU A 313 44.86 27.87 -17.62
N ILE A 314 44.00 28.40 -18.49
CA ILE A 314 42.77 27.73 -18.94
C ILE A 314 42.95 27.35 -20.41
N PHE A 315 42.57 26.11 -20.72
CA PHE A 315 42.58 25.55 -22.05
C PHE A 315 41.19 25.02 -22.41
N VAL A 316 40.85 25.11 -23.68
CA VAL A 316 39.58 24.60 -24.23
C VAL A 316 39.85 23.33 -25.02
N ASP A 317 39.11 22.27 -24.70
CA ASP A 317 39.12 20.97 -25.38
C ASP A 317 37.82 20.77 -26.16
N GLU A 318 37.75 21.36 -27.35
CA GLU A 318 36.57 21.27 -28.23
C GLU A 318 36.22 19.82 -28.61
N LYS A 319 37.24 18.95 -28.69
CA LYS A 319 37.06 17.53 -29.05
C LYS A 319 36.68 16.67 -27.85
N GLN A 320 36.65 17.24 -26.64
CA GLN A 320 36.33 16.58 -25.37
C GLN A 320 37.16 15.30 -25.08
N CYS A 321 38.37 15.21 -25.63
CA CYS A 321 39.27 14.06 -25.43
C CYS A 321 39.71 13.90 -23.97
N PHE A 322 39.77 15.00 -23.20
CA PHE A 322 40.06 15.00 -21.77
C PHE A 322 39.04 14.20 -20.94
N TYR A 323 37.79 14.18 -21.40
CA TYR A 323 36.68 13.48 -20.74
C TYR A 323 36.60 11.99 -21.10
N GLY A 324 37.56 11.51 -21.91
CA GLY A 324 37.75 10.12 -22.29
C GLY A 324 36.97 9.70 -23.54
N PRO A 325 37.24 8.49 -24.07
CA PRO A 325 36.66 8.00 -25.33
C PRO A 325 35.13 7.81 -25.28
N LYS A 326 34.58 7.68 -24.07
CA LYS A 326 33.13 7.69 -23.81
C LYS A 326 32.86 8.67 -22.67
N PRO A 327 32.46 9.92 -22.96
CA PRO A 327 32.20 10.91 -21.93
C PRO A 327 31.06 10.44 -21.02
N ARG A 328 31.23 10.59 -19.70
CA ARG A 328 30.19 10.24 -18.73
C ARG A 328 29.16 11.34 -18.68
N ARG A 329 28.00 11.10 -19.29
CA ARG A 329 26.86 12.01 -19.24
C ARG A 329 25.92 11.59 -18.11
N MET A 330 25.63 12.50 -17.19
CA MET A 330 24.62 12.30 -16.16
C MET A 330 23.28 12.81 -16.68
N GLY A 331 22.34 11.91 -16.95
CA GLY A 331 20.99 12.28 -17.40
C GLY A 331 20.19 12.97 -16.28
N LEU A 332 19.42 14.01 -16.62
CA LEU A 332 18.59 14.79 -15.69
C LEU A 332 17.77 13.94 -14.71
N GLY A 333 17.18 12.84 -15.19
CA GLY A 333 16.36 11.96 -14.36
C GLY A 333 17.16 11.18 -13.30
N LEU A 334 18.36 10.70 -13.64
CA LEU A 334 19.21 9.95 -12.71
C LEU A 334 20.01 10.88 -11.78
N GLY A 335 20.35 12.09 -12.26
CA GLY A 335 21.07 13.10 -11.49
C GLY A 335 20.24 13.74 -10.37
N LEU A 336 18.98 14.06 -10.64
CA LEU A 336 18.06 14.62 -9.63
C LEU A 336 17.58 13.58 -8.61
N ALA A 337 17.69 12.29 -8.92
CA ALA A 337 17.34 11.22 -7.99
C ALA A 337 18.39 11.00 -6.89
N ARG A 338 19.61 11.52 -7.05
CA ARG A 338 20.69 11.36 -6.07
C ARG A 338 20.68 12.51 -5.06
N LEU A 339 20.60 12.17 -3.77
CA LEU A 339 20.63 13.13 -2.67
C LEU A 339 21.95 13.93 -2.62
N GLY A 340 23.07 13.33 -3.03
CA GLY A 340 24.39 13.97 -3.09
C GLY A 340 24.43 15.18 -4.04
N VAL A 341 23.81 15.06 -5.21
CA VAL A 341 23.70 16.17 -6.19
C VAL A 341 22.90 17.35 -5.60
N TRP A 342 21.80 17.09 -4.88
CA TRP A 342 21.03 18.16 -4.24
C TRP A 342 21.82 18.86 -3.14
N GLN A 343 22.57 18.11 -2.32
CA GLN A 343 23.45 18.68 -1.30
C GLN A 343 24.54 19.56 -1.92
N ASN A 344 25.21 19.07 -2.96
CA ASN A 344 26.25 19.79 -3.68
C ASN A 344 25.69 21.03 -4.39
N LEU A 345 24.50 20.94 -4.99
CA LEU A 345 23.83 22.06 -5.65
C LEU A 345 23.42 23.16 -4.64
N LEU A 346 22.90 22.78 -3.48
CA LEU A 346 22.59 23.71 -2.39
C LEU A 346 23.86 24.40 -1.88
N GLN A 347 24.97 23.66 -1.76
CA GLN A 347 26.25 24.21 -1.35
C GLN A 347 26.84 25.16 -2.41
N ALA A 348 26.72 24.82 -3.69
CA ALA A 348 27.14 25.67 -4.81
C ALA A 348 26.34 26.98 -4.87
N ARG A 349 25.02 26.92 -4.65
CA ARG A 349 24.16 28.11 -4.54
C ARG A 349 24.56 29.00 -3.36
N LYS A 350 24.91 28.43 -2.21
CA LYS A 350 25.45 29.19 -1.06
C LYS A 350 26.79 29.88 -1.38
N LYS A 351 27.60 29.28 -2.25
CA LYS A 351 28.88 29.84 -2.72
C LYS A 351 28.74 30.81 -3.91
N GLY A 352 27.51 31.08 -4.37
CA GLY A 352 27.25 32.05 -5.44
C GLY A 352 27.48 31.52 -6.87
N TYR A 353 27.66 30.21 -7.07
CA TYR A 353 27.81 29.64 -8.40
C TYR A 353 26.47 29.61 -9.15
N GLN A 354 26.35 30.42 -10.21
CA GLN A 354 25.27 30.30 -11.20
C GLN A 354 25.77 29.43 -12.35
N GLY A 355 25.39 28.15 -12.35
CA GLY A 355 25.60 27.27 -13.50
C GLY A 355 24.75 27.74 -14.68
N ASN A 356 25.38 27.96 -15.83
CA ASN A 356 24.69 28.22 -17.08
C ASN A 356 24.01 26.93 -17.58
N LYS A 357 22.80 27.06 -18.13
CA LYS A 357 22.03 25.93 -18.69
C LYS A 357 22.16 25.81 -20.22
N LYS A 358 22.93 26.69 -20.85
CA LYS A 358 23.21 26.69 -22.28
C LYS A 358 24.60 26.11 -22.54
N GLY A 359 24.67 24.87 -22.99
CA GLY A 359 25.91 24.13 -23.28
C GLY A 359 25.76 22.63 -22.97
N GLU A 360 26.80 21.82 -23.23
CA GLU A 360 26.85 20.39 -22.82
C GLU A 360 27.13 20.23 -21.30
N GLY A 361 26.27 20.80 -20.45
CA GLY A 361 26.40 20.81 -18.99
C GLY A 361 26.13 19.48 -18.28
N PHE A 362 26.20 18.35 -19.01
CA PHE A 362 25.88 17.02 -18.46
C PHE A 362 27.09 16.10 -18.31
N ILE A 363 28.27 16.54 -18.73
CA ILE A 363 29.47 15.71 -18.75
C ILE A 363 30.23 15.90 -17.43
N LEU A 364 30.46 14.80 -16.70
CA LEU A 364 31.20 14.81 -15.44
C LEU A 364 32.69 15.15 -15.67
N GLY A 365 33.27 15.91 -14.74
CA GLY A 365 34.66 16.32 -14.77
C GLY A 365 35.63 15.27 -14.26
N GLY A 366 36.87 15.73 -14.04
CA GLY A 366 37.94 14.89 -13.51
C GLY A 366 39.24 15.66 -13.35
N VAL A 367 40.17 15.03 -12.62
CA VAL A 367 41.49 15.55 -12.26
C VAL A 367 42.52 14.50 -12.60
N TYR A 368 43.54 14.89 -13.35
CA TYR A 368 44.68 14.06 -13.70
C TYR A 368 45.96 14.69 -13.18
N VAL A 369 46.79 13.88 -12.52
CA VAL A 369 48.16 14.24 -12.19
C VAL A 369 49.07 13.44 -13.10
N ILE A 370 49.76 14.12 -14.00
CA ILE A 370 50.60 13.49 -15.02
C ILE A 370 52.07 13.80 -14.71
N GLY A 371 52.90 12.77 -14.72
CA GLY A 371 54.34 12.90 -14.49
C GLY A 371 55.08 13.46 -15.71
N ALA A 372 56.31 13.94 -15.51
CA ALA A 372 57.12 14.48 -16.60
C ALA A 372 57.50 13.40 -17.62
N GLY A 373 57.53 13.76 -18.91
CA GLY A 373 57.86 12.85 -20.00
C GLY A 373 56.93 11.64 -20.08
N LYS A 374 57.51 10.44 -19.98
CA LYS A 374 56.79 9.14 -20.09
C LYS A 374 56.43 8.50 -18.75
N GLN A 375 56.35 9.27 -17.67
CA GLN A 375 56.07 8.73 -16.33
C GLN A 375 54.65 8.19 -16.15
N GLY A 376 53.71 8.54 -17.03
CA GLY A 376 52.34 8.08 -16.91
C GLY A 376 51.45 9.01 -16.09
N ILE A 377 50.21 8.58 -15.92
CA ILE A 377 49.23 9.20 -15.04
C ILE A 377 49.48 8.67 -13.62
N LEU A 378 49.83 9.55 -12.68
CA LEU A 378 50.12 9.23 -11.29
C LEU A 378 48.87 9.21 -10.41
N LEU A 379 47.87 10.01 -10.79
CA LEU A 379 46.56 10.02 -10.15
C LEU A 379 45.50 10.37 -11.20
N GLU A 380 44.42 9.61 -11.18
CA GLU A 380 43.21 9.87 -11.94
C GLU A 380 42.05 9.88 -10.97
N HIS A 381 41.39 11.02 -10.86
CA HIS A 381 40.13 11.16 -10.14
C HIS A 381 39.06 11.59 -11.14
N ARG A 382 38.06 10.72 -11.37
CA ARG A 382 36.90 11.07 -12.19
C ARG A 382 35.71 11.30 -11.28
N GLU A 383 35.01 12.40 -11.52
CA GLU A 383 33.81 12.72 -10.75
C GLU A 383 32.75 11.64 -10.97
N LYS A 384 32.17 11.15 -9.87
CA LYS A 384 31.04 10.21 -9.91
C LYS A 384 29.69 10.93 -10.04
N GLU A 385 29.62 12.14 -9.50
CA GLU A 385 28.44 13.01 -9.45
C GLU A 385 28.87 14.47 -9.59
N PHE A 386 27.96 15.38 -9.96
CA PHE A 386 28.29 16.81 -10.02
C PHE A 386 28.77 17.33 -8.67
N GLY A 387 29.95 17.95 -8.68
CA GLY A 387 30.59 18.47 -7.47
C GLY A 387 31.18 17.40 -6.57
N ASP A 388 31.36 16.16 -7.06
CA ASP A 388 32.27 15.19 -6.44
C ASP A 388 33.70 15.74 -6.49
N LYS A 389 34.39 15.77 -5.36
CA LYS A 389 35.64 16.51 -5.22
C LYS A 389 36.81 15.56 -5.20
N ALA A 390 37.86 15.91 -5.94
CA ALA A 390 39.14 15.25 -5.78
C ALA A 390 39.69 15.48 -4.37
N ASP A 391 40.23 14.43 -3.79
CA ASP A 391 40.89 14.50 -2.49
C ASP A 391 42.19 15.32 -2.60
N LEU A 392 42.18 16.54 -2.07
CA LEU A 392 43.28 17.50 -2.18
C LEU A 392 44.64 16.93 -1.68
N PRO A 393 44.69 16.24 -0.52
CA PRO A 393 45.92 15.57 -0.07
C PRO A 393 46.43 14.50 -1.04
N ALA A 394 45.55 13.70 -1.65
CA ALA A 394 45.94 12.70 -2.64
C ALA A 394 46.55 13.33 -3.90
N VAL A 395 45.95 14.43 -4.39
CA VAL A 395 46.49 15.20 -5.53
C VAL A 395 47.89 15.74 -5.20
N LEU A 396 48.07 16.32 -4.02
CA LEU A 396 49.36 16.86 -3.59
C LEU A 396 50.42 15.76 -3.37
N GLN A 397 50.04 14.61 -2.83
CA GLN A 397 50.94 13.47 -2.71
C GLN A 397 51.35 12.91 -4.07
N ALA A 398 50.44 12.86 -5.04
CA ALA A 398 50.75 12.46 -6.40
C ALA A 398 51.69 13.47 -7.08
N ALA A 399 51.45 14.78 -6.88
CA ALA A 399 52.32 15.82 -7.41
C ALA A 399 53.76 15.73 -6.83
N LYS A 400 53.89 15.42 -5.53
CA LYS A 400 55.20 15.19 -4.89
C LYS A 400 55.97 13.98 -5.45
N LYS A 401 55.27 13.01 -6.04
CA LYS A 401 55.89 11.81 -6.66
C LYS A 401 56.41 12.08 -8.08
N ILE A 402 56.07 13.23 -8.68
CA ILE A 402 56.55 13.60 -10.01
C ILE A 402 58.07 13.76 -9.97
N LYS A 403 58.77 12.99 -10.80
CA LYS A 403 60.20 13.22 -11.03
C LYS A 403 60.32 14.22 -12.17
N LYS A 404 61.10 15.29 -12.01
CA LYS A 404 61.32 16.25 -13.10
C LYS A 404 62.03 15.56 -14.27
N GLY A 405 61.65 15.90 -15.50
CA GLY A 405 62.37 15.43 -16.69
C GLY A 405 63.82 15.91 -16.62
N LYS A 406 64.76 15.01 -16.90
CA LYS A 406 66.17 15.39 -17.07
C LYS A 406 66.39 16.19 -18.34
#